data_AF-A0A563EU91-F1
#
_entry.id   AF-A0A563EU91-F1
#
_cell.length_a   1.000
_cell.length_b   1.000
_cell.length_c   1.000
_cell.angle_alpha   90.00
_cell.angle_beta   90.00
_cell.angle_gamma   90.00
#
_symmetry.space_group_name_H-M   'P 1'
#
loop_
_entity.id
_entity.type
_entity.pdbx_description
1 polymer ?
#
loop_
_entity_poly.entity_id
_entity_poly.type
_entity_poly.pdbx_seq_one_letter_code
_entity_poly.pdbx_strand_id
1 'polypeptide(L)'
;MLTTITCVVVTCDECGDNNERDYIPHYTGESDAIEQLCVQGWRVLGDGTLACPVCVAKQTCQLNGHQWAPWRPCHCHGQVLRHVGTPNGLCGNEFRWCERCDHGEERSCGATATTAVA
;
A
#
# COMPACT_ATOMS: atom_id res chain seq x y z
N MET A 1 -2.11 -19.87 39.01
CA MET A 1 -0.86 -20.51 38.58
C MET A 1 -0.37 -19.74 37.36
N LEU A 2 0.86 -19.23 37.39
CA LEU A 2 1.44 -18.44 36.30
C LEU A 2 2.38 -19.34 35.49
N THR A 3 2.38 -19.17 34.17
CA THR A 3 3.26 -19.87 33.23
C THR A 3 4.00 -18.85 32.37
N THR A 4 5.28 -19.09 32.15
CA THR A 4 6.14 -18.28 31.29
C THR A 4 6.40 -19.07 30.01
N ILE A 5 6.20 -18.42 28.87
CA ILE A 5 6.52 -18.97 27.55
C ILE A 5 7.52 -18.06 26.85
N THR A 6 8.47 -18.66 26.14
CA THR A 6 9.38 -17.95 25.22
C THR A 6 8.84 -18.11 23.81
N CYS A 7 8.82 -17.03 23.04
CA CYS A 7 8.27 -17.00 21.69
C CYS A 7 9.07 -16.06 20.79
N VAL A 8 8.94 -16.26 19.49
CA VAL A 8 9.50 -15.40 18.45
C VAL A 8 8.36 -14.55 17.88
N VAL A 9 8.63 -13.25 17.71
CA VAL A 9 7.75 -12.32 17.00
C VAL A 9 8.51 -11.84 15.77
N VAL A 10 7.79 -11.65 14.68
CA VAL A 10 8.37 -11.23 13.42
C VAL A 10 7.91 -9.83 13.05
N THR A 11 8.86 -9.02 12.61
CA THR A 11 8.66 -7.70 12.03
C THR A 11 9.37 -7.63 10.69
N CYS A 12 8.90 -6.80 9.79
CA CYS A 12 9.54 -6.54 8.53
C CYS A 12 10.82 -5.72 8.73
N ASP A 13 11.93 -6.16 8.14
CA ASP A 13 13.20 -5.44 8.23
C ASP A 13 13.16 -4.08 7.50
N GLU A 14 12.26 -3.93 6.52
CA GLU A 14 12.11 -2.71 5.72
C GLU A 14 11.24 -1.64 6.40
N CYS A 15 10.09 -2.03 6.97
CA CYS A 15 9.13 -1.07 7.54
C CYS A 15 8.93 -1.19 9.06
N GLY A 16 9.49 -2.22 9.70
CA GLY A 16 9.32 -2.50 11.13
C GLY A 16 7.94 -3.05 11.52
N ASP A 17 7.03 -3.22 10.57
CA ASP A 17 5.65 -3.67 10.80
C ASP A 17 5.57 -5.21 10.80
N ASN A 18 4.69 -5.79 11.61
CA ASN A 18 4.36 -7.22 11.58
C ASN A 18 3.29 -7.57 10.52
N ASN A 19 2.83 -6.57 9.76
CA ASN A 19 1.80 -6.67 8.72
C ASN A 19 0.43 -7.17 9.23
N GLU A 20 0.20 -7.07 10.54
CA GLU A 20 -1.04 -7.47 11.21
C GLU A 20 -1.56 -6.30 12.05
N ARG A 21 -2.84 -5.96 11.89
CA ARG A 21 -3.40 -4.76 12.55
C ARG A 21 -3.86 -5.01 13.97
N ASP A 22 -4.40 -6.21 14.23
CA ASP A 22 -5.19 -6.47 15.43
C ASP A 22 -4.50 -7.44 16.40
N TYR A 23 -3.42 -8.09 15.99
CA TYR A 23 -2.69 -9.03 16.82
C TYR A 23 -1.21 -9.14 16.40
N ILE A 24 -0.40 -9.72 17.29
CA ILE A 24 1.01 -10.03 17.03
C ILE A 24 1.15 -11.56 17.03
N PRO A 25 1.46 -12.18 15.89
CA PRO A 25 1.71 -13.62 15.84
C PRO A 25 2.94 -13.99 16.69
N HIS A 26 2.80 -15.05 17.49
CA HIS A 26 3.88 -15.62 18.28
C HIS A 26 4.21 -17.02 17.76
N TYR A 27 5.49 -17.25 17.47
CA TYR A 27 5.98 -18.51 16.93
C TYR A 27 6.87 -19.24 17.93
N THR A 28 6.98 -20.56 17.76
CA THR A 28 7.80 -21.40 18.64
C THR A 28 9.29 -21.35 18.28
N GLY A 29 9.62 -20.95 17.06
CA GLY A 29 10.98 -20.78 16.58
C GLY A 29 11.03 -20.01 15.27
N GLU A 30 12.24 -19.59 14.87
CA GLU A 30 12.48 -18.78 13.68
C GLU A 30 12.10 -19.51 12.38
N SER A 31 12.50 -20.77 12.23
CA SER A 31 12.20 -21.55 11.02
C SER A 31 10.70 -21.75 10.81
N ASP A 32 9.95 -22.04 11.89
CA ASP A 32 8.49 -22.15 11.88
C ASP A 32 7.84 -20.82 11.48
N ALA A 33 8.35 -19.70 12.04
CA ALA A 33 7.88 -18.38 11.68
C ALA A 33 8.08 -18.09 10.17
N ILE A 34 9.28 -18.33 9.66
CA ILE A 34 9.62 -18.07 8.25
C ILE A 34 8.76 -18.94 7.32
N GLU A 35 8.58 -20.23 7.63
CA GLU A 35 7.76 -21.14 6.82
C GLU A 35 6.31 -20.65 6.71
N GLN A 36 5.68 -20.31 7.83
CA GLN A 36 4.31 -19.82 7.85
C GLN A 36 4.16 -18.46 7.16
N LEU A 37 5.09 -17.54 7.39
CA LEU A 37 5.05 -16.20 6.79
C LEU A 37 5.24 -16.25 5.27
N CYS A 38 6.06 -17.18 4.76
CA CYS A 38 6.24 -17.36 3.32
C CYS A 38 4.93 -17.72 2.60
N VAL A 39 4.08 -18.53 3.24
CA VAL A 39 2.73 -18.87 2.74
C VAL A 39 1.84 -17.62 2.69
N GLN A 40 2.02 -16.69 3.63
CA GLN A 40 1.29 -15.42 3.70
C GLN A 40 1.87 -14.32 2.79
N GLY A 41 2.86 -14.65 1.95
CA GLY A 41 3.43 -13.73 0.97
C GLY A 41 4.64 -12.94 1.45
N TRP A 42 5.13 -13.17 2.67
CA TRP A 42 6.43 -12.66 3.09
C TRP A 42 7.55 -13.31 2.29
N ARG A 43 8.69 -12.63 2.15
CA ARG A 43 9.84 -13.13 1.41
C ARG A 43 11.14 -12.82 2.14
N VAL A 44 12.02 -13.81 2.19
CA VAL A 44 13.44 -13.60 2.51
C VAL A 44 14.14 -13.14 1.23
N LEU A 45 14.78 -11.98 1.27
CA LEU A 45 15.52 -11.40 0.16
C LEU A 45 16.95 -11.97 0.08
N GLY A 46 17.67 -11.67 -1.00
CA GLY A 46 18.99 -12.27 -1.28
C GLY A 46 20.09 -11.94 -0.27
N ASP A 47 19.90 -10.92 0.56
CA ASP A 47 20.79 -10.52 1.66
C ASP A 47 20.34 -11.08 3.03
N GLY A 48 19.29 -11.89 3.07
CA GLY A 48 18.72 -12.47 4.28
C GLY A 48 17.67 -11.59 4.97
N THR A 49 17.37 -10.40 4.45
CA THR A 49 16.32 -9.55 5.03
C THR A 49 14.93 -10.14 4.79
N LEU A 50 14.06 -10.02 5.78
CA LEU A 50 12.69 -10.49 5.74
C LEU A 50 11.72 -9.34 5.43
N ALA A 51 11.13 -9.38 4.25
CA ALA A 51 10.21 -8.36 3.76
C ALA A 51 8.75 -8.81 3.81
N CYS A 52 7.87 -7.92 4.31
CA CYS A 52 6.43 -8.16 4.33
C CYS A 52 5.82 -8.06 2.93
N PRO A 53 4.61 -8.60 2.70
CA PRO A 53 3.95 -8.59 1.40
C PRO A 53 3.82 -7.16 0.81
N VAL A 54 3.61 -6.15 1.66
CA VAL A 54 3.51 -4.75 1.23
C VAL A 54 4.85 -4.23 0.72
N CYS A 55 5.95 -4.49 1.42
CA CYS A 55 7.29 -4.07 0.99
C CYS A 55 7.72 -4.83 -0.28
N VAL A 56 7.44 -6.13 -0.36
CA VAL A 56 7.66 -6.95 -1.56
C VAL A 56 6.88 -6.37 -2.76
N ALA A 57 5.61 -6.01 -2.55
CA ALA A 57 4.79 -5.40 -3.59
C ALA A 57 5.35 -4.05 -4.06
N LYS A 58 5.82 -3.21 -3.14
CA LYS A 58 6.46 -1.92 -3.45
C LYS A 58 7.73 -2.11 -4.28
N GLN A 59 8.64 -2.99 -3.85
CA GLN A 59 9.87 -3.29 -4.59
C GLN A 59 9.57 -3.84 -5.99
N THR A 60 8.59 -4.73 -6.10
CA THR A 60 8.16 -5.27 -7.39
C THR A 60 7.63 -4.17 -8.33
N CYS A 61 6.89 -3.19 -7.80
CA CYS A 61 6.40 -2.04 -8.59
C CYS A 61 7.53 -1.08 -8.98
N GLN A 62 8.53 -0.88 -8.13
CA GLN A 62 9.70 -0.06 -8.46
C GLN A 62 10.50 -0.66 -9.64
N LEU A 63 10.61 -1.98 -9.70
CA LEU A 63 11.35 -2.68 -10.75
C LEU A 63 10.55 -2.83 -12.06
N ASN A 64 9.26 -3.11 -11.97
CA ASN A 64 8.44 -3.50 -13.14
C ASN A 64 7.42 -2.44 -13.56
N GLY A 65 7.35 -1.32 -12.85
CA GLY A 65 6.27 -0.36 -12.96
C GLY A 65 5.02 -0.76 -12.19
N HIS A 66 4.17 0.22 -11.96
CA HIS A 66 2.90 0.05 -11.25
C HIS A 66 1.83 -0.60 -12.14
N GLN A 67 1.06 -1.51 -11.56
CA GLN A 67 -0.16 -2.05 -12.17
C GLN A 67 -1.33 -1.14 -11.80
N TRP A 68 -1.45 -0.04 -12.53
CA TRP A 68 -2.48 0.96 -12.29
C TRP A 68 -3.88 0.45 -12.64
N ALA A 69 -4.80 0.55 -11.67
CA ALA A 69 -6.23 0.46 -11.96
C ALA A 69 -6.68 1.63 -12.87
N PRO A 70 -7.83 1.51 -13.56
CA PRO A 70 -8.43 2.63 -14.27
C PRO A 70 -8.67 3.83 -13.35
N TRP A 71 -8.57 5.03 -13.91
CA TRP A 71 -8.96 6.26 -13.23
C TRP A 71 -10.44 6.20 -12.84
N ARG A 72 -10.75 6.60 -11.60
CA ARG A 72 -12.10 6.69 -11.07
C ARG A 72 -12.41 8.12 -10.63
N PRO A 73 -13.63 8.63 -10.89
CA PRO A 73 -14.02 9.94 -10.43
C PRO A 73 -14.16 9.97 -8.91
N CYS A 74 -13.72 11.04 -8.28
CA CYS A 74 -13.91 11.24 -6.85
C CYS A 74 -15.39 11.42 -6.50
N HIS A 75 -15.88 10.61 -5.56
CA HIS A 75 -17.27 10.65 -5.09
C HIS A 75 -17.53 11.69 -3.99
N CYS A 76 -16.64 12.67 -3.78
CA CYS A 76 -16.86 13.68 -2.74
C CYS A 76 -17.91 14.73 -3.08
N HIS A 77 -18.47 14.74 -4.30
CA HIS A 77 -19.49 15.72 -4.75
C HIS A 77 -19.08 17.20 -4.53
N GLY A 78 -17.77 17.50 -4.62
CA GLY A 78 -17.24 18.85 -4.37
C GLY A 78 -17.26 19.30 -2.90
N GLN A 79 -17.53 18.40 -1.95
CA GLN A 79 -17.56 18.73 -0.51
C GLN A 79 -16.17 18.85 0.12
N VAL A 80 -15.13 18.31 -0.53
CA VAL A 80 -13.75 18.43 -0.07
C VAL A 80 -13.19 19.75 -0.60
N LEU A 81 -12.88 20.69 0.31
CA LEU A 81 -12.40 22.06 0.02
C LEU A 81 -11.26 22.14 -1.00
N ARG A 82 -10.36 21.15 -1.00
CA ARG A 82 -9.20 21.08 -1.92
C ARG A 82 -9.53 20.49 -3.30
N HIS A 83 -10.76 20.01 -3.51
CA HIS A 83 -11.20 19.47 -4.79
C HIS A 83 -12.03 20.53 -5.51
N VAL A 84 -11.50 21.08 -6.61
CA VAL A 84 -12.23 22.07 -7.41
C VAL A 84 -13.48 21.41 -7.98
N GLY A 85 -14.64 21.94 -7.62
CA GLY A 85 -15.92 21.55 -8.19
C GLY A 85 -15.95 21.92 -9.67
N THR A 86 -16.46 21.02 -10.50
CA THR A 86 -16.81 21.33 -11.89
C THR A 86 -18.16 22.05 -11.94
N PRO A 87 -18.47 22.81 -13.01
CA PRO A 87 -19.72 23.57 -13.12
C PRO A 87 -21.01 22.74 -13.00
N ASN A 88 -20.93 21.42 -13.16
CA ASN A 88 -22.05 20.48 -13.02
C ASN A 88 -22.17 19.89 -11.59
N GLY A 89 -21.43 20.41 -10.61
CA GLY A 89 -21.48 19.96 -9.22
C GLY A 89 -20.71 18.66 -8.93
N LEU A 90 -19.95 18.13 -9.89
CA LEU A 90 -19.09 16.97 -9.68
C LEU A 90 -17.70 17.39 -9.22
N CYS A 91 -17.03 16.51 -8.46
CA CYS A 91 -15.63 16.68 -8.12
C CYS A 91 -14.78 16.59 -9.38
N GLY A 92 -13.98 17.62 -9.67
CA GLY A 92 -13.06 17.62 -10.82
C GLY A 92 -11.80 16.80 -10.63
N ASN A 93 -11.77 15.83 -9.70
CA ASN A 93 -10.59 15.00 -9.44
C ASN A 93 -10.89 13.54 -9.75
N GLU A 94 -9.89 12.88 -10.33
CA GLU A 94 -9.86 11.44 -10.53
C GLU A 94 -8.73 10.85 -9.70
N PHE A 95 -8.91 9.61 -9.27
CA PHE A 95 -7.92 8.85 -8.53
C PHE A 95 -7.76 7.47 -9.13
N ARG A 96 -6.57 6.89 -8.95
CA ARG A 96 -6.30 5.49 -9.21
C ARG A 96 -5.33 4.98 -8.17
N TRP A 97 -5.26 3.67 -8.03
CA TRP A 97 -4.29 3.01 -7.18
C TRP A 97 -3.62 1.88 -7.94
N CYS A 98 -2.42 1.52 -7.50
CA CYS A 98 -1.75 0.33 -7.97
C CYS A 98 -2.40 -0.88 -7.31
N GLU A 99 -2.90 -1.83 -8.11
CA GLU A 99 -3.56 -3.05 -7.61
C GLU A 99 -2.61 -3.98 -6.84
N ARG A 100 -1.30 -3.72 -6.89
CA ARG A 100 -0.27 -4.51 -6.21
C ARG A 100 0.21 -3.88 -4.90
N CYS A 101 0.60 -2.61 -4.93
CA CYS A 101 1.28 -1.96 -3.79
C CYS A 101 0.47 -0.85 -3.12
N ASP A 102 -0.78 -0.64 -3.56
CA ASP A 102 -1.71 0.37 -3.03
C ASP A 102 -1.20 1.82 -3.10
N HIS A 103 -0.14 2.08 -3.87
CA HIS A 103 0.27 3.45 -4.17
C HIS A 103 -0.85 4.15 -4.91
N GLY A 104 -1.25 5.33 -4.45
CA GLY A 104 -2.32 6.13 -5.03
C GLY A 104 -1.78 7.36 -5.75
N GLU A 105 -2.42 7.72 -6.86
CA GLU A 105 -2.21 8.99 -7.53
C GLU A 105 -3.55 9.69 -7.77
N GLU A 106 -3.53 11.01 -7.67
CA GLU A 106 -4.67 11.87 -7.97
C GLU A 106 -4.33 12.82 -9.11
N ARG A 107 -5.35 13.15 -9.91
CA ARG A 107 -5.24 14.21 -10.93
C ARG A 107 -6.52 15.01 -10.99
N SER A 108 -6.40 16.27 -11.36
CA SER A 108 -7.55 17.07 -11.76
C SER A 108 -7.95 16.69 -13.19
N CYS A 109 -9.23 16.36 -13.38
CA CYS A 109 -9.88 16.32 -14.68
C CYS A 109 -9.89 17.77 -15.18
N GLY A 110 -9.05 18.07 -16.17
CA GLY A 110 -8.66 19.43 -16.51
C GLY A 110 -9.83 20.41 -16.63
N ALA A 111 -9.72 21.55 -15.94
CA ALA A 111 -9.98 22.79 -16.64
C ALA A 111 -9.04 22.78 -17.85
N THR A 112 -9.59 22.86 -19.05
CA THR A 112 -8.84 23.00 -20.30
C THR A 112 -7.67 23.98 -20.09
N ALA A 113 -6.46 23.54 -20.41
CA ALA A 113 -5.32 24.44 -20.52
C ALA A 113 -5.67 25.47 -21.60
N THR A 114 -6.15 26.64 -21.19
CA THR A 114 -6.30 27.78 -22.10
C THR A 114 -4.89 28.18 -22.50
N THR A 115 -4.46 27.70 -23.67
CA THR A 115 -3.26 28.19 -24.34
C THR A 115 -3.49 29.67 -24.58
N ALA A 116 -2.81 30.52 -23.79
CA ALA A 116 -2.69 31.93 -24.12
C ALA A 116 -1.87 32.02 -25.41
N VAL A 117 -2.55 32.32 -26.52
CA VAL A 117 -1.91 32.75 -27.75
C VAL A 117 -1.44 34.19 -27.54
N ALA A 118 -0.19 34.43 -27.94
CA ALA A 118 0.57 35.68 -27.78
C ALA A 118 -0.10 36.92 -28.42
#